data_AF-A0A1Y3N244-F1
#
_entry.id   AF-A0A1Y3N244-F1
#
_cell.length_a   1.000
_cell.length_b   1.000
_cell.length_c   1.000
_cell.angle_alpha   90.00
_cell.angle_beta   90.00
_cell.angle_gamma   90.00
#
_symmetry.space_group_name_H-M   'P 1'
#
loop_
_entity.id
_entity.type
_entity.pdbx_description
1 polymer ?
#
loop_
_entity_poly.entity_id
_entity_poly.type
_entity_poly.pdbx_seq_one_letter_code
_entity_poly.pdbx_strand_id
1 'polypeptide(L)'
;MFKNDNKIIVNNSNEFVNGINICKNTDCIIKINNEIYIEDDLDVTTSLKKLHIVGENKDTTLIHLNNDIFIHGEVEEVIFEDINVHGKIICFDNKRVTLSNINIYGAFKANLTHYPNGFVHINKVNLYANELSQDHGLVIRRCNTTIENSNLYGNDKYEAKLINFSGLNTHYLKILNTFVDGKYHQGGISISASNMYISNSTFINNYSGEFSFG
;
A
#
# COMPACT_ATOMS: atom_id res chain seq x y z
N MET A 1 9.04 30.75 3.79
CA MET A 1 8.01 30.98 2.75
C MET A 1 7.22 29.69 2.63
N PHE A 2 6.10 29.59 3.35
CA PHE A 2 5.28 28.39 3.34
C PHE A 2 4.56 28.33 1.99
N LYS A 3 4.86 27.31 1.18
CA LYS A 3 3.97 26.93 0.07
C LYS A 3 2.62 26.62 0.71
N ASN A 4 1.56 27.25 0.24
CA ASN A 4 0.21 26.75 0.51
C ASN A 4 0.14 25.36 -0.11
N ASP A 5 0.23 24.32 0.72
CA ASP A 5 -0.19 23.00 0.30
C ASP A 5 -1.67 23.13 -0.08
N ASN A 6 -2.03 22.66 -1.28
CA ASN A 6 -3.41 22.63 -1.74
C ASN A 6 -4.16 21.57 -0.94
N LYS A 7 -4.59 21.96 0.26
CA LYS A 7 -5.41 21.13 1.13
C LYS A 7 -6.86 21.21 0.69
N ILE A 8 -7.39 20.09 0.26
CA ILE A 8 -8.75 19.94 -0.22
C ILE A 8 -9.46 18.99 0.73
N ILE A 9 -10.53 19.46 1.36
CA ILE A 9 -11.39 18.63 2.21
C ILE A 9 -12.42 17.99 1.29
N VAL A 10 -12.56 16.67 1.40
CA VAL A 10 -13.49 15.90 0.57
C VAL A 10 -14.40 15.06 1.46
N ASN A 11 -15.67 14.99 1.09
CA ASN A 11 -16.73 14.31 1.85
C ASN A 11 -17.49 13.29 1.00
N ASN A 12 -17.16 13.17 -0.29
CA ASN A 12 -17.76 12.23 -1.24
C ASN A 12 -16.80 11.94 -2.41
N SER A 13 -17.15 10.94 -3.22
CA SER A 13 -16.35 10.51 -4.40
C SER A 13 -16.05 11.64 -5.38
N ASN A 14 -17.06 12.46 -5.72
CA ASN A 14 -16.90 13.51 -6.71
C ASN A 14 -15.90 14.58 -6.25
N GLU A 15 -15.97 14.97 -4.97
CA GLU A 15 -15.00 15.89 -4.36
C GLU A 15 -13.60 15.28 -4.33
N PHE A 16 -13.47 13.98 -4.08
CA PHE A 16 -12.20 13.26 -4.10
C PHE A 16 -11.55 13.32 -5.49
N VAL A 17 -12.28 12.91 -6.53
CA VAL A 17 -11.80 12.90 -7.93
C VAL A 17 -11.45 14.32 -8.39
N ASN A 18 -12.34 15.29 -8.13
CA ASN A 18 -12.12 16.67 -8.51
C ASN A 18 -10.92 17.28 -7.77
N GLY A 19 -10.74 16.94 -6.49
CA GLY A 19 -9.62 17.41 -5.68
C GLY A 19 -8.28 17.03 -6.29
N ILE A 20 -8.11 15.76 -6.68
CA ILE A 20 -6.89 15.29 -7.35
C ILE A 20 -6.65 16.04 -8.68
N ASN A 21 -7.71 16.26 -9.46
CA ASN A 21 -7.61 16.93 -10.76
C ASN A 21 -7.23 18.41 -10.66
N ILE A 22 -7.50 19.07 -9.54
CA ILE A 22 -7.15 20.48 -9.31
C ILE A 22 -5.64 20.65 -9.02
N CYS A 23 -5.00 19.65 -8.41
CA CYS A 23 -3.64 19.76 -7.88
C CYS A 23 -2.50 19.61 -8.90
N LYS A 24 -2.77 19.62 -10.22
CA LYS A 24 -1.78 19.31 -11.27
C LYS A 24 -0.45 20.06 -11.08
N ASN A 25 0.66 19.33 -11.20
CA ASN A 25 2.05 19.82 -11.06
C ASN A 25 2.39 20.45 -9.70
N THR A 26 1.58 20.22 -8.67
CA THR A 26 1.79 20.76 -7.32
C THR A 26 1.72 19.66 -6.25
N ASP A 27 1.87 20.06 -5.00
CA ASP A 27 1.64 19.21 -3.84
C ASP A 27 0.12 19.21 -3.55
N CYS A 28 -0.48 18.03 -3.42
CA CYS A 28 -1.89 17.84 -3.16
C CYS A 28 -2.11 17.16 -1.81
N ILE A 29 -2.96 17.73 -0.96
CA ILE A 29 -3.39 17.09 0.28
C ILE A 29 -4.91 16.91 0.23
N ILE A 30 -5.36 15.66 0.09
CA ILE A 30 -6.77 15.29 0.15
C ILE A 30 -7.07 14.88 1.60
N LYS A 31 -7.81 15.72 2.34
CA LYS A 31 -8.26 15.40 3.70
C LYS A 31 -9.66 14.81 3.68
N ILE A 32 -9.83 13.65 4.31
CA ILE A 32 -11.12 12.97 4.44
C ILE A 32 -11.49 12.91 5.92
N ASN A 33 -12.61 13.51 6.30
CA ASN A 33 -13.03 13.54 7.71
C ASN A 33 -14.05 12.45 8.07
N ASN A 34 -14.61 11.79 7.06
CA ASN A 34 -15.73 10.86 7.20
C ASN A 34 -15.53 9.62 6.32
N GLU A 35 -16.60 8.89 6.14
CA GLU A 35 -16.68 7.76 5.22
C GLU A 35 -16.98 8.24 3.80
N ILE A 36 -16.25 7.72 2.82
CA ILE A 36 -16.51 7.95 1.40
C ILE A 36 -16.59 6.63 0.63
N TYR A 37 -17.46 6.60 -0.37
CA TYR A 37 -17.64 5.48 -1.28
C TYR A 37 -17.19 5.90 -2.68
N ILE A 38 -16.23 5.21 -3.24
CA ILE A 38 -15.72 5.41 -4.60
C ILE A 38 -16.17 4.20 -5.43
N GLU A 39 -17.19 4.43 -6.25
CA GLU A 39 -17.88 3.37 -7.00
C GLU A 39 -17.12 2.93 -8.26
N ASP A 40 -16.41 3.88 -8.89
CA ASP A 40 -15.67 3.65 -10.13
C ASP A 40 -14.18 3.42 -9.87
N ASP A 41 -13.49 2.81 -10.84
CA ASP A 41 -12.03 2.80 -10.86
C ASP A 41 -11.50 4.24 -10.75
N LEU A 42 -10.66 4.46 -9.77
CA LEU A 42 -10.02 5.75 -9.59
C LEU A 42 -8.63 5.70 -10.20
N ASP A 43 -8.48 6.31 -11.35
CA ASP A 43 -7.21 6.40 -12.05
C ASP A 43 -6.58 7.80 -11.91
N VAL A 44 -5.50 7.89 -11.13
CA VAL A 44 -4.71 9.10 -10.93
C VAL A 44 -3.52 9.08 -11.87
N THR A 45 -3.63 9.82 -12.98
CA THR A 45 -2.64 9.87 -14.07
C THR A 45 -1.89 11.21 -14.16
N THR A 46 -2.17 12.13 -13.25
CA THR A 46 -1.64 13.50 -13.30
C THR A 46 -0.21 13.57 -12.76
N SER A 47 0.64 14.39 -13.40
CA SER A 47 1.97 14.70 -12.85
C SER A 47 1.80 15.52 -11.57
N LEU A 48 2.24 14.98 -10.44
CA LEU A 48 2.14 15.59 -9.11
C LEU A 48 3.49 15.46 -8.41
N LYS A 49 3.89 16.50 -7.69
CA LYS A 49 5.07 16.37 -6.81
C LYS A 49 4.75 15.49 -5.62
N LYS A 50 3.54 15.65 -5.08
CA LYS A 50 3.09 14.89 -3.92
C LYS A 50 1.58 14.72 -3.96
N LEU A 51 1.11 13.51 -3.68
CA LEU A 51 -0.28 13.21 -3.35
C LEU A 51 -0.32 12.65 -1.91
N HIS A 52 -0.97 13.38 -1.02
CA HIS A 52 -1.17 12.96 0.36
C HIS A 52 -2.66 12.79 0.64
N ILE A 53 -3.10 11.55 0.80
CA ILE A 53 -4.46 11.21 1.20
C ILE A 53 -4.44 10.94 2.70
N VAL A 54 -5.09 11.80 3.47
CA VAL A 54 -4.98 11.80 4.93
C VAL A 54 -6.35 11.85 5.59
N GLY A 55 -6.55 11.00 6.58
CA GLY A 55 -7.74 11.04 7.41
C GLY A 55 -7.66 12.07 8.53
N GLU A 56 -8.79 12.38 9.14
CA GLU A 56 -8.80 13.10 10.40
C GLU A 56 -8.37 12.19 11.56
N ASN A 57 -8.82 10.94 11.52
CA ASN A 57 -8.45 9.89 12.46
C ASN A 57 -8.65 8.54 11.76
N LYS A 58 -7.67 7.63 11.90
CA LYS A 58 -7.77 6.26 11.39
C LYS A 58 -9.02 5.55 11.87
N ASP A 59 -9.53 5.81 13.06
CA ASP A 59 -10.67 5.08 13.60
C ASP A 59 -12.03 5.52 13.01
N THR A 60 -12.08 6.69 12.36
CA THR A 60 -13.34 7.27 11.85
C THR A 60 -13.32 7.59 10.36
N THR A 61 -12.15 7.73 9.76
CA THR A 61 -12.02 7.97 8.32
C THR A 61 -11.97 6.64 7.57
N LEU A 62 -12.86 6.48 6.60
CA LEU A 62 -13.05 5.24 5.86
C LEU A 62 -13.24 5.50 4.36
N ILE A 63 -12.48 4.78 3.54
CA ILE A 63 -12.62 4.78 2.08
C ILE A 63 -13.08 3.40 1.65
N HIS A 64 -14.29 3.32 1.08
CA HIS A 64 -14.78 2.14 0.37
C HIS A 64 -14.46 2.29 -1.11
N LEU A 65 -13.65 1.38 -1.64
CA LEU A 65 -13.39 1.26 -3.06
C LEU A 65 -14.18 0.05 -3.57
N ASN A 66 -15.15 0.27 -4.47
CA ASN A 66 -15.81 -0.84 -5.15
C ASN A 66 -14.85 -1.56 -6.10
N ASN A 67 -13.87 -0.83 -6.64
CA ASN A 67 -12.79 -1.36 -7.46
C ASN A 67 -11.42 -0.96 -6.87
N ASP A 68 -10.37 -0.91 -7.69
CA ASP A 68 -9.03 -0.58 -7.22
C ASP A 68 -8.75 0.93 -7.36
N ILE A 69 -7.94 1.51 -6.47
CA ILE A 69 -7.34 2.83 -6.72
C ILE A 69 -6.01 2.63 -7.44
N PHE A 70 -5.91 3.17 -8.65
CA PHE A 70 -4.70 3.18 -9.45
C PHE A 70 -4.06 4.55 -9.35
N ILE A 71 -2.83 4.59 -8.84
CA ILE A 71 -1.99 5.78 -8.86
C ILE A 71 -0.79 5.45 -9.73
N HIS A 72 -0.72 6.05 -10.91
CA HIS A 72 0.37 5.80 -11.84
C HIS A 72 0.93 7.08 -12.46
N GLY A 73 2.07 6.93 -13.13
CA GLY A 73 2.76 8.04 -13.77
C GLY A 73 3.65 8.85 -12.82
N GLU A 74 3.97 10.08 -13.23
CA GLU A 74 4.96 10.98 -12.61
C GLU A 74 4.53 11.59 -11.25
N VAL A 75 3.85 10.82 -10.39
CA VAL A 75 3.69 11.23 -9.00
C VAL A 75 4.97 10.90 -8.24
N GLU A 76 5.75 11.90 -7.85
CA GLU A 76 7.03 11.65 -7.17
C GLU A 76 6.81 11.02 -5.77
N GLU A 77 5.80 11.45 -5.03
CA GLU A 77 5.54 10.97 -3.68
C GLU A 77 4.04 10.73 -3.45
N VAL A 78 3.70 9.52 -3.02
CA VAL A 78 2.34 9.13 -2.63
C VAL A 78 2.35 8.78 -1.16
N ILE A 79 1.41 9.34 -0.39
CA ILE A 79 1.27 9.08 1.04
C ILE A 79 -0.20 8.78 1.35
N PHE A 80 -0.43 7.68 2.05
CA PHE A 80 -1.69 7.36 2.71
C PHE A 80 -1.47 7.35 4.22
N GLU A 81 -2.23 8.16 4.96
CA GLU A 81 -2.04 8.34 6.39
C GLU A 81 -3.37 8.42 7.15
N ASP A 82 -3.45 7.77 8.31
CA ASP A 82 -4.58 7.87 9.26
C ASP A 82 -5.96 7.54 8.66
N ILE A 83 -6.06 6.47 7.87
CA ILE A 83 -7.31 6.04 7.21
C ILE A 83 -7.55 4.52 7.29
N ASN A 84 -8.81 4.10 7.18
CA ASN A 84 -9.17 2.75 6.75
C ASN A 84 -9.46 2.73 5.24
N VAL A 85 -8.97 1.69 4.55
CA VAL A 85 -9.28 1.45 3.14
C VAL A 85 -9.86 0.06 2.99
N HIS A 86 -11.05 -0.04 2.40
CA HIS A 86 -11.67 -1.29 1.96
C HIS A 86 -11.52 -1.38 0.45
N GLY A 87 -10.69 -2.30 -0.03
CA GLY A 87 -10.32 -2.42 -1.44
C GLY A 87 -8.80 -2.46 -1.63
N LYS A 88 -8.35 -2.28 -2.88
CA LYS A 88 -6.93 -2.43 -3.24
C LYS A 88 -6.30 -1.10 -3.64
N ILE A 89 -5.10 -0.86 -3.15
CA ILE A 89 -4.28 0.29 -3.50
C ILE A 89 -3.17 -0.17 -4.43
N ILE A 90 -3.10 0.43 -5.63
CA ILE A 90 -2.16 0.05 -6.67
C ILE A 90 -1.35 1.27 -7.10
N CYS A 91 -0.05 1.24 -6.80
CA CYS A 91 0.90 2.29 -7.15
C CYS A 91 1.89 1.80 -8.22
N PHE A 92 1.94 2.49 -9.36
CA PHE A 92 2.84 2.17 -10.46
C PHE A 92 3.73 3.36 -10.79
N ASP A 93 5.04 3.10 -10.87
CA ASP A 93 6.02 4.09 -11.31
C ASP A 93 5.95 5.42 -10.54
N ASN A 94 5.73 5.34 -9.23
CA ASN A 94 5.95 6.47 -8.33
C ASN A 94 7.38 6.40 -7.76
N LYS A 95 8.00 7.53 -7.40
CA LYS A 95 9.36 7.49 -6.83
C LYS A 95 9.35 7.04 -5.37
N ARG A 96 8.36 7.48 -4.60
CA ARG A 96 8.16 7.10 -3.19
C ARG A 96 6.69 6.82 -2.90
N VAL A 97 6.44 5.76 -2.15
CA VAL A 97 5.12 5.43 -1.63
C VAL A 97 5.22 5.18 -0.13
N THR A 98 4.38 5.84 0.66
CA THR A 98 4.32 5.70 2.12
C THR A 98 2.92 5.33 2.56
N LEU A 99 2.82 4.27 3.35
CA LEU A 99 1.61 3.87 4.07
C LEU A 99 1.90 4.02 5.57
N SER A 100 1.20 4.92 6.26
CA SER A 100 1.48 5.26 7.66
C SER A 100 0.22 5.23 8.51
N ASN A 101 0.18 4.38 9.54
CA ASN A 101 -0.97 4.27 10.44
C ASN A 101 -2.30 4.09 9.67
N ILE A 102 -2.39 3.06 8.84
CA ILE A 102 -3.60 2.75 8.07
C ILE A 102 -4.05 1.31 8.33
N ASN A 103 -5.34 1.06 8.16
CA ASN A 103 -5.88 -0.30 8.05
C ASN A 103 -6.28 -0.55 6.58
N ILE A 104 -5.85 -1.66 6.01
CA ILE A 104 -6.21 -2.08 4.65
C ILE A 104 -6.98 -3.39 4.73
N TYR A 105 -8.24 -3.38 4.30
CA TYR A 105 -9.08 -4.56 4.12
C TYR A 105 -9.09 -4.89 2.63
N GLY A 106 -8.04 -5.57 2.18
CA GLY A 106 -7.76 -5.82 0.77
C GLY A 106 -6.27 -6.02 0.52
N ALA A 107 -5.74 -5.42 -0.55
CA ALA A 107 -4.36 -5.60 -1.00
C ALA A 107 -3.64 -4.27 -1.23
N PHE A 108 -2.31 -4.31 -1.15
CA PHE A 108 -1.47 -3.23 -1.63
C PHE A 108 -0.47 -3.75 -2.66
N LYS A 109 -0.34 -3.03 -3.77
CA LYS A 109 0.58 -3.35 -4.84
C LYS A 109 1.42 -2.14 -5.23
N ALA A 110 2.72 -2.33 -5.32
CA ALA A 110 3.68 -1.35 -5.78
C ALA A 110 4.64 -1.94 -6.82
N ASN A 111 4.83 -1.26 -7.95
CA ASN A 111 5.85 -1.61 -8.93
C ASN A 111 6.48 -0.36 -9.55
N LEU A 112 7.75 -0.09 -9.21
CA LEU A 112 8.43 1.18 -9.47
C LEU A 112 9.52 1.00 -10.54
N THR A 113 9.12 0.58 -11.75
CA THR A 113 10.04 0.16 -12.82
C THR A 113 10.95 1.29 -13.28
N HIS A 114 10.46 2.52 -13.30
CA HIS A 114 11.19 3.69 -13.79
C HIS A 114 12.06 4.40 -12.75
N TYR A 115 12.07 3.93 -11.49
CA TYR A 115 12.84 4.55 -10.40
C TYR A 115 13.80 3.55 -9.77
N PRO A 116 15.07 3.48 -10.21
CA PRO A 116 16.06 2.54 -9.68
C PRO A 116 16.36 2.70 -8.17
N ASN A 117 16.05 3.87 -7.61
CA ASN A 117 16.15 4.16 -6.18
C ASN A 117 14.77 4.39 -5.56
N GLY A 118 13.73 3.83 -6.18
CA GLY A 118 12.36 3.91 -5.70
C GLY A 118 12.23 3.29 -4.32
N PHE A 119 11.33 3.83 -3.51
CA PHE A 119 11.18 3.42 -2.12
C PHE A 119 9.72 3.25 -1.70
N VAL A 120 9.44 2.16 -1.00
CA VAL A 120 8.17 1.89 -0.36
C VAL A 120 8.37 1.80 1.15
N HIS A 121 7.62 2.59 1.91
CA HIS A 121 7.61 2.56 3.37
C HIS A 121 6.23 2.16 3.87
N ILE A 122 6.16 1.10 4.65
CA ILE A 122 4.93 0.59 5.27
C ILE A 122 5.16 0.61 6.78
N ASN A 123 4.49 1.50 7.49
CA ASN A 123 4.68 1.71 8.93
C ASN A 123 3.35 1.75 9.67
N LYS A 124 3.23 1.00 10.77
CA LYS A 124 2.00 0.93 11.58
C LYS A 124 0.77 0.54 10.76
N VAL A 125 0.94 -0.35 9.79
CA VAL A 125 -0.15 -0.81 8.92
C VAL A 125 -0.76 -2.09 9.47
N ASN A 126 -2.08 -2.16 9.54
CA ASN A 126 -2.79 -3.43 9.66
C ASN A 126 -3.34 -3.82 8.29
N LEU A 127 -2.88 -4.92 7.71
CA LEU A 127 -3.41 -5.43 6.45
C LEU A 127 -4.18 -6.72 6.70
N TYR A 128 -5.38 -6.78 6.16
CA TYR A 128 -6.25 -7.95 6.17
C TYR A 128 -6.55 -8.34 4.72
N ALA A 129 -5.92 -9.40 4.23
CA ALA A 129 -6.36 -10.04 2.99
C ALA A 129 -7.76 -10.62 3.28
N ASN A 130 -8.81 -9.97 2.78
CA ASN A 130 -10.20 -10.29 3.14
C ASN A 130 -10.95 -11.05 2.04
N GLU A 131 -10.55 -10.88 0.77
CA GLU A 131 -11.17 -11.57 -0.35
C GLU A 131 -10.60 -12.98 -0.54
N LEU A 132 -11.45 -13.99 -0.71
CA LEU A 132 -11.02 -15.37 -1.01
C LEU A 132 -10.36 -15.50 -2.39
N SER A 133 -10.61 -14.56 -3.31
CA SER A 133 -9.98 -14.48 -4.62
C SER A 133 -8.56 -13.93 -4.56
N GLN A 134 -8.19 -13.24 -3.47
CA GLN A 134 -6.92 -12.55 -3.35
C GLN A 134 -5.79 -13.54 -3.04
N ASP A 135 -4.82 -13.62 -3.96
CA ASP A 135 -3.65 -14.50 -3.87
C ASP A 135 -2.45 -13.84 -3.17
N HIS A 136 -2.59 -12.58 -2.72
CA HIS A 136 -1.55 -11.87 -1.99
C HIS A 136 -2.05 -10.71 -1.13
N GLY A 137 -1.39 -10.40 -0.02
CA GLY A 137 -1.63 -9.15 0.73
C GLY A 137 -0.86 -7.97 0.15
N LEU A 138 0.47 -8.11 0.12
CA LEU A 138 1.42 -7.14 -0.40
C LEU A 138 2.11 -7.69 -1.65
N VAL A 139 2.11 -6.93 -2.74
CA VAL A 139 2.94 -7.21 -3.92
C VAL A 139 3.83 -6.03 -4.21
N ILE A 140 5.14 -6.19 -4.02
CA ILE A 140 6.08 -5.09 -4.12
C ILE A 140 7.23 -5.48 -5.04
N ARG A 141 7.46 -4.69 -6.09
CA ARG A 141 8.44 -4.99 -7.14
C ARG A 141 9.32 -3.78 -7.45
N ARG A 142 10.59 -4.06 -7.74
CA ARG A 142 11.57 -3.10 -8.30
C ARG A 142 11.73 -1.83 -7.45
N CYS A 143 11.78 -1.97 -6.14
CA CYS A 143 12.04 -0.87 -5.22
C CYS A 143 12.59 -1.36 -3.89
N ASN A 144 13.30 -0.46 -3.20
CA ASN A 144 13.69 -0.69 -1.82
C ASN A 144 12.45 -0.60 -0.93
N THR A 145 12.32 -1.51 0.03
CA THR A 145 11.11 -1.59 0.85
C THR A 145 11.46 -1.74 2.32
N THR A 146 10.81 -0.93 3.17
CA THR A 146 10.79 -1.14 4.62
C THR A 146 9.36 -1.35 5.08
N ILE A 147 9.13 -2.45 5.80
CA ILE A 147 7.88 -2.75 6.51
C ILE A 147 8.21 -2.75 7.99
N GLU A 148 7.54 -1.94 8.78
CA GLU A 148 7.80 -1.87 10.21
C GLU A 148 6.57 -1.64 11.08
N ASN A 149 6.61 -2.16 12.30
CA ASN A 149 5.58 -1.97 13.33
C ASN A 149 4.16 -2.32 12.82
N SER A 150 4.05 -3.30 11.92
CA SER A 150 2.83 -3.59 11.17
C SER A 150 2.30 -4.99 11.50
N ASN A 151 1.01 -5.23 11.23
CA ASN A 151 0.38 -6.53 11.37
C ASN A 151 -0.25 -6.95 10.04
N LEU A 152 0.11 -8.12 9.52
CA LEU A 152 -0.37 -8.62 8.24
C LEU A 152 -1.11 -9.95 8.48
N TYR A 153 -2.33 -10.05 7.98
CA TYR A 153 -3.20 -11.21 8.15
C TYR A 153 -3.65 -11.76 6.80
N GLY A 154 -3.46 -13.05 6.59
CA GLY A 154 -3.91 -13.78 5.41
C GLY A 154 -5.41 -14.07 5.38
N ASN A 155 -5.82 -14.76 4.32
CA ASN A 155 -7.16 -15.32 4.12
C ASN A 155 -7.09 -16.85 4.01
N ASP A 156 -8.22 -17.49 3.69
CA ASP A 156 -8.32 -18.94 3.53
C ASP A 156 -7.95 -19.45 2.13
N LYS A 157 -7.30 -18.62 1.30
CA LYS A 157 -6.81 -19.02 -0.02
C LYS A 157 -5.51 -19.81 0.13
N TYR A 158 -5.55 -21.09 -0.26
CA TYR A 158 -4.37 -21.95 -0.31
C TYR A 158 -3.33 -21.44 -1.33
N GLU A 159 -2.05 -21.63 -1.00
CA GLU A 159 -0.88 -21.31 -1.84
C GLU A 159 -0.70 -19.81 -2.17
N ALA A 160 -1.55 -18.95 -1.61
CA ALA A 160 -1.40 -17.50 -1.68
C ALA A 160 -0.20 -17.01 -0.85
N LYS A 161 0.25 -15.78 -1.10
CA LYS A 161 1.48 -15.20 -0.53
C LYS A 161 1.19 -13.87 0.14
N LEU A 162 1.29 -13.80 1.46
CA LEU A 162 0.93 -12.57 2.17
C LEU A 162 1.88 -11.41 1.82
N ILE A 163 3.19 -11.67 1.73
CA ILE A 163 4.19 -10.74 1.19
C ILE A 163 4.82 -11.35 -0.06
N ASN A 164 4.70 -10.68 -1.20
CA ASN A 164 5.33 -11.08 -2.46
C ASN A 164 6.28 -9.97 -2.95
N PHE A 165 7.58 -10.18 -2.76
CA PHE A 165 8.62 -9.19 -3.06
C PHE A 165 9.54 -9.63 -4.20
N SER A 166 9.84 -8.71 -5.12
CA SER A 166 10.79 -8.93 -6.22
C SER A 166 11.69 -7.72 -6.44
N GLY A 167 12.93 -7.79 -5.97
CA GLY A 167 13.91 -6.70 -6.02
C GLY A 167 14.99 -6.82 -7.10
N LEU A 168 14.97 -7.86 -7.95
CA LEU A 168 15.89 -8.05 -9.09
C LEU A 168 17.39 -7.97 -8.74
N ASN A 169 17.76 -8.44 -7.54
CA ASN A 169 19.09 -8.41 -6.92
C ASN A 169 19.66 -7.02 -6.62
N THR A 170 18.93 -5.95 -6.94
CA THR A 170 19.38 -4.56 -6.78
C THR A 170 18.67 -3.84 -5.64
N HIS A 171 17.56 -4.40 -5.15
CA HIS A 171 16.76 -3.80 -4.09
C HIS A 171 16.67 -4.67 -2.85
N TYR A 172 16.39 -4.03 -1.72
CA TYR A 172 16.23 -4.71 -0.43
C TYR A 172 14.79 -4.74 0.06
N LEU A 173 14.48 -5.73 0.88
CA LEU A 173 13.31 -5.79 1.75
C LEU A 173 13.76 -5.82 3.22
N LYS A 174 13.30 -4.85 4.00
CA LYS A 174 13.51 -4.78 5.45
C LYS A 174 12.18 -4.97 6.19
N ILE A 175 12.11 -5.91 7.12
CA ILE A 175 10.90 -6.18 7.93
C ILE A 175 11.27 -6.09 9.42
N LEU A 176 10.65 -5.17 10.16
CA LEU A 176 11.00 -4.86 11.54
C LEU A 176 9.77 -4.86 12.44
N ASN A 177 9.85 -5.44 13.64
CA ASN A 177 8.76 -5.35 14.63
C ASN A 177 7.38 -5.67 14.04
N THR A 178 7.30 -6.62 13.10
CA THR A 178 6.10 -6.88 12.29
C THR A 178 5.54 -8.26 12.63
N PHE A 179 4.23 -8.35 12.74
CA PHE A 179 3.51 -9.61 12.94
C PHE A 179 2.88 -10.07 11.63
N VAL A 180 3.02 -11.35 11.32
CA VAL A 180 2.55 -11.97 10.06
C VAL A 180 1.84 -13.28 10.38
N ASP A 181 0.56 -13.36 10.08
CA ASP A 181 -0.28 -14.55 10.26
C ASP A 181 -0.85 -15.02 8.92
N GLY A 182 -0.38 -16.18 8.44
CA GLY A 182 -0.80 -16.76 7.16
C GLY A 182 -2.13 -17.53 7.22
N LYS A 183 -2.77 -17.63 8.39
CA LYS A 183 -4.00 -18.40 8.63
C LYS A 183 -3.97 -19.86 8.13
N TYR A 184 -2.82 -20.50 8.19
CA TYR A 184 -2.50 -21.85 7.72
C TYR A 184 -2.61 -22.08 6.20
N HIS A 185 -3.04 -21.09 5.43
CA HIS A 185 -3.35 -21.23 4.00
C HIS A 185 -2.39 -20.42 3.11
N GLN A 186 -1.87 -19.29 3.62
CA GLN A 186 -0.96 -18.44 2.88
C GLN A 186 0.49 -18.60 3.36
N GLY A 187 1.42 -18.59 2.41
CA GLY A 187 2.84 -18.40 2.70
C GLY A 187 3.09 -16.97 3.20
N GLY A 188 3.89 -16.83 4.25
CA GLY A 188 4.15 -15.53 4.87
C GLY A 188 4.92 -14.59 3.94
N ILE A 189 6.04 -15.07 3.39
CA ILE A 189 6.88 -14.31 2.46
C ILE A 189 7.27 -15.17 1.27
N SER A 190 7.18 -14.58 0.08
CA SER A 190 7.80 -15.03 -1.15
C SER A 190 8.72 -13.94 -1.65
N ILE A 191 10.01 -14.26 -1.81
CA ILE A 191 11.01 -13.34 -2.34
C ILE A 191 11.65 -13.92 -3.58
N SER A 192 11.88 -13.08 -4.59
CA SER A 192 12.74 -13.44 -5.72
C SER A 192 13.94 -12.49 -5.77
N ALA A 193 15.15 -13.05 -5.74
CA ALA A 193 16.42 -12.38 -6.09
C ALA A 193 16.57 -11.00 -5.42
N SER A 194 16.99 -10.91 -4.15
CA SER A 194 17.00 -9.66 -3.38
C SER A 194 17.74 -9.79 -2.04
N ASN A 195 18.15 -8.66 -1.47
CA ASN A 195 18.66 -8.64 -0.09
C ASN A 195 17.49 -8.51 0.90
N MET A 196 17.49 -9.33 1.95
CA MET A 196 16.43 -9.31 2.98
C MET A 196 17.03 -9.12 4.37
N TYR A 197 16.39 -8.30 5.19
CA TYR A 197 16.68 -8.17 6.62
C TYR A 197 15.38 -8.24 7.42
N ILE A 198 15.26 -9.24 8.29
CA ILE A 198 14.12 -9.38 9.21
C ILE A 198 14.64 -9.28 10.65
N SER A 199 14.00 -8.45 11.47
CA SER A 199 14.34 -8.32 12.90
C SER A 199 13.09 -8.12 13.74
N ASN A 200 13.10 -8.70 14.96
CA ASN A 200 12.03 -8.58 15.96
C ASN A 200 10.61 -8.83 15.41
N SER A 201 10.48 -9.70 14.40
CA SER A 201 9.22 -9.95 13.70
C SER A 201 8.76 -11.38 13.96
N THR A 202 7.45 -11.58 13.97
CA THR A 202 6.82 -12.85 14.31
C THR A 202 6.01 -13.35 13.12
N PHE A 203 6.23 -14.61 12.74
CA PHE A 203 5.54 -15.28 11.65
C PHE A 203 4.84 -16.53 12.21
N ILE A 204 3.51 -16.56 12.16
CA ILE A 204 2.70 -17.71 12.64
C ILE A 204 1.75 -18.22 11.57
N ASN A 205 1.38 -19.49 11.67
CA ASN A 205 0.38 -20.15 10.81
C ASN A 205 0.64 -19.90 9.32
N ASN A 206 1.89 -19.88 8.88
CA ASN A 206 2.21 -19.68 7.47
C ASN A 206 2.28 -21.03 6.78
N TYR A 207 1.62 -21.16 5.62
CA TYR A 207 1.72 -22.34 4.78
C TYR A 207 3.09 -22.41 4.10
N SER A 208 3.75 -23.55 4.20
CA SER A 208 4.91 -23.91 3.39
C SER A 208 4.55 -25.13 2.57
N GLY A 209 4.36 -24.97 1.26
CA GLY A 209 4.12 -26.11 0.36
C GLY A 209 5.31 -27.06 0.26
N GLU A 210 5.10 -28.26 -0.28
CA GLU A 210 6.11 -29.33 -0.40
C GLU A 210 7.29 -29.02 -1.36
N PHE A 211 7.34 -27.85 -2.01
CA PHE A 211 8.44 -27.43 -2.88
C PHE A 211 9.00 -26.08 -2.45
N SER A 212 9.93 -26.09 -1.51
CA SER A 212 10.78 -24.92 -1.21
C SER A 212 12.24 -25.31 -1.44
N PHE A 213 12.81 -24.83 -2.56
CA PHE A 213 14.25 -24.71 -2.69
C PHE A 213 14.68 -23.41 -2.01
N GLY A 214 15.75 -23.52 -1.20
CA GLY A 214 16.27 -22.48 -0.32
C GLY A 214 16.85 -21.25 -1.01
#